data_AF-A0A6A0GPJ6-F1
#
_entry.id   AF-A0A6A0GPJ6-F1
#
_cell.length_a   1.000
_cell.length_b   1.000
_cell.length_c   1.000
_cell.angle_alpha   90.00
_cell.angle_beta   90.00
_cell.angle_gamma   90.00
#
_symmetry.space_group_name_H-M   'P 1'
#
loop_
_entity.id
_entity.type
_entity.pdbx_description
1 polymer ?
#
loop_
_entity_poly.entity_id
_entity_poly.type
_entity_poly.pdbx_seq_one_letter_code
_entity_poly.pdbx_strand_id
1 'polypeptide(L)'
;MVDDQILAILRRRQEDCAIFEGPDRIKRCAPIREEYEKAAADWFTKYGDLGYYKNAQSCYMKQKHRMIWERRHGPVGSGMRPRSEWGTPYEAPESQ
;
A
#
# COMPACT_ATOMS: atom_id res chain seq x y z
N MET A 1 1.42 -4.24 17.83
CA MET A 1 0.26 -3.36 17.57
C MET A 1 -0.93 -4.23 17.15
N VAL A 2 -2.18 -3.76 17.17
CA VAL A 2 -3.34 -4.60 16.79
C VAL A 2 -3.27 -5.02 15.32
N ASP A 3 -2.94 -4.10 14.40
CA ASP A 3 -2.82 -4.43 12.97
C ASP A 3 -1.73 -5.46 12.66
N ASP A 4 -0.64 -5.50 13.45
CA ASP A 4 0.40 -6.53 13.31
C ASP A 4 -0.15 -7.92 13.68
N GLN A 5 -1.02 -7.99 14.70
CA GLN A 5 -1.65 -9.25 15.12
C GLN A 5 -2.69 -9.72 14.11
N ILE A 6 -3.43 -8.79 13.48
CA ILE A 6 -4.34 -9.10 12.38
C ILE A 6 -3.56 -9.77 11.24
N LEU A 7 -2.43 -9.18 10.83
CA LEU A 7 -1.57 -9.78 9.82
C LEU A 7 -1.01 -11.14 10.24
N ALA A 8 -0.60 -11.29 11.50
CA ALA A 8 -0.10 -12.57 12.01
C ALA A 8 -1.16 -13.67 11.95
N ILE A 9 -2.42 -13.34 12.27
CA ILE A 9 -3.55 -14.28 12.18
C ILE A 9 -3.81 -14.67 10.71
N LEU A 10 -3.85 -13.70 9.80
CA LEU A 10 -4.08 -13.97 8.37
C LEU A 10 -2.96 -14.82 7.77
N ARG A 11 -1.71 -14.56 8.16
CA ARG A 11 -0.56 -15.38 7.76
C ARG A 11 -0.72 -16.83 8.24
N ARG A 12 -1.04 -17.03 9.52
CA ARG A 12 -1.26 -18.38 10.06
C ARG A 12 -2.36 -19.13 9.31
N ARG A 13 -3.49 -18.48 9.00
CA ARG A 13 -4.56 -19.09 8.20
C ARG A 13 -4.07 -19.54 6.82
N GLN A 14 -3.24 -18.74 6.17
CA GLN A 14 -2.66 -19.07 4.88
C GLN A 14 -1.67 -20.24 4.97
N GLU A 15 -0.81 -20.25 6.00
CA GLU A 15 0.13 -21.33 6.29
C GLU A 15 -0.61 -22.64 6.62
N ASP A 16 -1.61 -22.59 7.49
CA ASP A 16 -2.44 -23.74 7.88
C ASP A 16 -3.14 -24.35 6.66
N CYS A 17 -3.74 -23.51 5.80
CA CYS A 17 -4.35 -23.98 4.56
C CYS A 17 -3.32 -24.63 3.62
N ALA A 18 -2.13 -24.02 3.48
CA ALA A 18 -1.09 -24.55 2.62
C ALA A 18 -0.57 -25.91 3.09
N ILE A 19 -0.48 -26.11 4.41
CA ILE A 19 -0.10 -27.39 5.03
C ILE A 19 -1.20 -28.44 4.81
N PHE A 20 -2.46 -28.07 5.02
CA PHE A 20 -3.61 -28.99 4.89
C PHE A 20 -3.84 -29.46 3.45
N GLU A 21 -3.76 -28.55 2.48
CA GLU A 21 -4.06 -28.85 1.07
C GLU A 21 -2.84 -29.33 0.26
N GLY A 22 -1.62 -29.18 0.79
CA GLY A 22 -0.38 -29.70 0.20
C GLY A 22 -0.16 -29.28 -1.27
N PRO A 23 -0.25 -30.21 -2.24
CA PRO A 23 -0.03 -29.91 -3.66
C PRO A 23 -1.13 -29.03 -4.29
N ASP A 24 -2.38 -29.13 -3.82
CA ASP A 24 -3.52 -28.39 -4.39
C ASP A 24 -3.73 -27.00 -3.77
N ARG A 25 -2.82 -26.59 -2.88
CA ARG A 25 -2.86 -25.30 -2.17
C ARG A 25 -3.04 -24.09 -3.09
N ILE A 26 -2.53 -24.15 -4.33
CA ILE A 26 -2.57 -23.04 -5.28
C ILE A 26 -4.01 -22.69 -5.64
N LYS A 27 -4.87 -23.69 -5.81
CA LYS A 27 -6.28 -23.49 -6.19
C LYS A 27 -7.16 -23.34 -4.97
N ARG A 28 -6.98 -24.21 -3.96
CA ARG A 28 -7.88 -24.27 -2.80
C ARG A 28 -7.64 -23.16 -1.77
N CYS A 29 -6.39 -22.72 -1.60
CA CYS A 29 -6.05 -21.61 -0.69
C CYS A 29 -5.98 -20.24 -1.37
N ALA A 30 -6.34 -20.15 -2.67
CA ALA A 30 -6.35 -18.89 -3.41
C ALA A 30 -7.06 -17.72 -2.69
N PRO A 31 -8.29 -17.87 -2.17
CA PRO A 31 -8.99 -16.76 -1.53
C PRO A 31 -8.31 -16.29 -0.24
N ILE A 32 -7.80 -17.23 0.57
CA ILE A 32 -7.09 -16.91 1.83
C ILE A 32 -5.77 -16.20 1.54
N ARG A 33 -5.08 -16.62 0.49
CA ARG A 33 -3.84 -15.98 0.04
C ARG A 33 -4.10 -14.56 -0.45
N GLU A 34 -5.14 -14.36 -1.26
CA GLU A 34 -5.51 -13.02 -1.74
C GLU A 34 -5.89 -12.08 -0.59
N GLU A 35 -6.63 -12.58 0.40
CA GLU A 35 -6.97 -11.82 1.61
C GLU A 35 -5.72 -11.40 2.39
N TYR A 36 -4.77 -12.32 2.60
CA TYR A 36 -3.50 -12.03 3.25
C TYR A 36 -2.65 -11.02 2.46
N GLU A 37 -2.52 -11.20 1.14
CA GLU A 37 -1.75 -10.30 0.26
C GLU A 37 -2.32 -8.88 0.28
N LYS A 38 -3.66 -8.75 0.21
CA LYS A 38 -4.35 -7.47 0.32
C LYS A 38 -4.10 -6.81 1.68
N ALA A 39 -4.28 -7.55 2.77
CA ALA A 39 -4.07 -7.02 4.12
C ALA A 39 -2.61 -6.59 4.33
N ALA A 40 -1.65 -7.35 3.80
CA ALA A 40 -0.22 -7.02 3.88
C ALA A 40 0.09 -5.72 3.11
N ALA A 41 -0.48 -5.53 1.92
CA ALA A 41 -0.34 -4.30 1.14
C ALA A 41 -0.95 -3.09 1.87
N ASP A 42 -2.12 -3.25 2.49
CA ASP A 42 -2.79 -2.21 3.26
C ASP A 42 -1.98 -1.81 4.51
N TRP A 43 -1.45 -2.79 5.23
CA TRP A 43 -0.57 -2.55 6.38
C TRP A 43 0.71 -1.83 5.98
N PHE A 44 1.37 -2.27 4.89
CA PHE A 44 2.60 -1.64 4.40
C PHE A 44 2.33 -0.18 3.97
N THR A 45 1.19 0.07 3.33
CA THR A 45 0.78 1.41 2.95
C THR A 45 0.63 2.32 4.18
N LYS A 46 0.09 1.80 5.30
CA LYS A 46 -0.06 2.58 6.54
C LYS A 46 1.25 2.74 7.32
N TYR A 47 2.00 1.66 7.52
CA TYR A 47 3.07 1.58 8.52
C TYR A 47 4.47 1.32 7.95
N GLY A 48 4.58 0.98 6.68
CA GLY A 48 5.88 0.78 6.00
C GLY A 48 6.72 2.06 5.97
N ASP A 49 8.04 1.91 5.92
CA ASP A 49 9.03 2.98 5.73
C ASP A 49 9.02 4.13 6.77
N LEU A 50 8.27 4.00 7.86
CA LEU A 50 8.17 5.02 8.92
C LEU A 50 9.27 4.93 9.99
N GLY A 51 10.16 3.94 9.88
CA GLY A 51 11.24 3.70 10.84
C GLY A 51 10.75 3.16 12.20
N TYR A 52 11.69 3.07 13.15
CA TYR A 52 11.44 2.51 14.48
C TYR A 52 10.60 3.44 15.37
N TYR A 53 10.91 4.74 15.39
CA TYR A 53 10.23 5.76 16.20
C TYR A 53 8.98 6.34 15.52
N LYS A 54 8.18 5.47 14.89
CA LYS A 54 6.94 5.88 14.21
C LYS A 54 5.91 6.36 15.23
N ASN A 55 5.25 7.46 14.91
CA ASN A 55 4.20 8.06 15.73
C ASN A 55 2.97 8.34 14.86
N ALA A 56 1.86 8.76 15.49
CA ALA A 56 0.64 9.07 14.76
C ALA A 56 0.84 10.20 13.73
N GLN A 57 1.71 11.16 14.03
CA GLN A 57 2.03 12.28 13.15
C GLN A 57 2.75 11.83 11.87
N SER A 58 3.71 10.91 11.97
CA SER A 58 4.43 10.39 10.81
C SER A 58 3.52 9.55 9.92
N CYS A 59 2.65 8.73 10.52
CA CYS A 59 1.61 7.99 9.79
C CYS A 59 0.65 8.95 9.05
N TYR A 60 0.23 10.03 9.70
CA TYR A 60 -0.64 11.05 9.10
C TYR A 60 0.03 11.76 7.92
N MET A 61 1.31 12.12 8.03
CA MET A 61 2.05 12.75 6.93
C MET A 61 2.21 11.80 5.73
N LYS A 62 2.42 10.50 5.98
CA LYS A 62 2.42 9.48 4.92
C LYS A 62 1.06 9.39 4.21
N GLN A 63 -0.04 9.35 4.98
CA GLN A 63 -1.39 9.35 4.42
C GLN A 63 -1.64 10.59 3.56
N LYS A 64 -1.27 11.78 4.05
CA LYS A 64 -1.40 13.03 3.31
C LYS A 64 -0.61 13.02 2.00
N HIS A 65 0.62 12.51 2.02
CA HIS A 65 1.44 12.38 0.81
C HIS A 65 0.73 11.52 -0.25
N ARG A 66 0.18 10.37 0.15
CA ARG A 66 -0.59 9.49 -0.74
C ARG A 66 -1.82 10.22 -1.32
N MET A 67 -2.60 10.91 -0.48
CA MET A 67 -3.80 11.64 -0.93
C MET A 67 -3.47 12.75 -1.93
N ILE A 68 -2.37 13.47 -1.73
CA ILE A 68 -1.90 14.50 -2.69
C ILE A 68 -1.49 13.86 -4.01
N TRP A 69 -0.81 12.71 -3.97
CA TRP A 69 -0.43 11.97 -5.17
C TRP A 69 -1.67 11.47 -5.93
N GLU A 70 -2.65 10.88 -5.23
CA GLU A 70 -3.90 10.39 -5.82
C GLU A 70 -4.75 11.52 -6.41
N ARG A 71 -4.74 12.72 -5.82
CA ARG A 71 -5.37 13.91 -6.43
C ARG A 71 -4.74 14.30 -7.77
N ARG A 72 -3.43 14.07 -7.91
CA ARG A 72 -2.58 14.53 -9.02
C ARG A 72 -2.46 13.51 -10.16
N HIS A 73 -2.51 12.22 -9.84
CA HIS A 73 -2.25 11.13 -10.79
C HIS A 73 -3.23 9.96 -10.64
N GLY A 74 -4.04 9.94 -9.57
CA GLY A 74 -4.89 8.83 -9.23
C GLY A 74 -6.33 9.00 -9.72
N PRO A 75 -7.16 7.96 -9.52
CA PRO A 75 -8.53 7.92 -10.02
C PRO A 75 -9.51 8.82 -9.25
N VAL A 76 -9.10 9.35 -8.10
CA VAL A 76 -9.97 10.06 -7.14
C VAL A 76 -9.83 11.59 -7.24
N GLY A 77 -9.01 12.10 -8.16
CA GLY A 77 -8.72 13.53 -8.31
C GLY A 77 -9.31 14.18 -9.56
N SER A 78 -9.63 15.47 -9.48
CA SER A 78 -10.03 16.32 -10.62
C SER A 78 -8.87 16.69 -11.56
N GLY A 79 -7.68 16.12 -11.38
CA GLY A 79 -6.46 16.48 -12.09
C GLY A 79 -5.88 15.35 -12.91
N MET A 80 -6.50 15.00 -14.03
CA MET A 80 -5.81 14.28 -15.11
C MET A 80 -4.94 15.27 -15.88
N ARG A 81 -3.78 15.65 -15.33
CA ARG A 81 -2.79 16.39 -16.14
C ARG A 81 -2.00 15.40 -16.99
N PRO A 82 -1.97 15.54 -18.33
CA PRO A 82 -1.19 14.66 -19.20
C PRO A 82 0.29 14.71 -18.83
N ARG A 83 1.01 13.59 -19.03
CA ARG A 83 2.44 13.44 -18.67
C ARG A 83 3.34 14.54 -19.26
N SER A 84 2.92 15.18 -20.34
CA SER A 84 3.58 16.32 -21.00
C SER A 84 3.65 17.61 -20.17
N GLU A 85 2.79 17.78 -19.15
CA GLU A 85 2.73 19.00 -18.33
C GLU A 85 3.48 18.89 -16.98
N TRP A 86 4.16 17.77 -16.75
CA TRP A 86 4.90 17.49 -15.51
C TRP A 86 6.32 18.05 -15.61
N GLY A 87 6.43 19.37 -15.78
CA GLY A 87 7.70 20.10 -15.93
C GLY A 87 8.83 19.50 -15.09
N THR A 88 9.99 19.32 -15.72
CA THR A 88 11.11 18.62 -15.08
C THR A 88 11.55 19.38 -13.82
N PRO A 89 12.04 18.70 -12.77
CA PRO A 89 12.39 19.36 -11.50
C PRO A 89 13.45 20.47 -11.59
N TYR A 90 14.07 20.66 -12.76
CA TYR A 90 15.21 21.55 -12.98
C TYR A 90 14.95 22.72 -13.95
N GLU A 91 13.75 22.86 -14.50
CA GLU A 91 13.43 24.00 -15.36
C GLU A 91 12.65 25.05 -14.56
N ALA A 92 13.37 26.10 -14.15
CA ALA A 92 12.76 27.34 -13.69
C ALA A 92 11.93 27.93 -14.84
N PRO A 93 10.75 28.53 -14.56
CA PRO A 93 9.94 29.11 -15.62
C PRO A 93 10.70 30.31 -16.21
N GLU A 94 11.15 30.18 -17.46
CA GLU A 94 11.63 31.33 -18.20
C GLU A 94 10.46 32.27 -18.44
N SER A 95 10.64 33.48 -17.93
CA SER A 95 9.78 34.63 -18.13
C SER A 95 9.79 35.04 -19.60
N GLN A 96 8.65 34.91 -20.28
CA GLN A 96 8.22 35.90 -21.27
C GLN A 96 6.70 35.84 -21.49
#